data_AF-A0A0D3C6I3-F1
#
_entry.id   AF-A0A0D3C6I3-F1
#
_cell.length_a   1.000
_cell.length_b   1.000
_cell.length_c   1.000
_cell.angle_alpha   90.00
_cell.angle_beta   90.00
_cell.angle_gamma   90.00
#
_symmetry.space_group_name_H-M   'P 1'
#
loop_
_entity.id
_entity.type
_entity.pdbx_description
1 polymer ?
#
loop_
_entity_poly.entity_id
_entity_poly.type
_entity_poly.pdbx_seq_one_letter_code
_entity_poly.pdbx_strand_id
1 'polypeptide(L)'
;MVLTFDPRRVRGCIESAVHKQMGHRSKVVIYAMGNLEYISSDLLEEIAYSGIVLVHAPCGGNDFRKLLGEWSQLNPSSPAYTVMLISCNYTMVDPYLFRPTRFTAFCVYPKDSRPVTLDQQPVAQKVFVGEFVWETLLNDNITCEMMTVDEDEPLCICDICDDTFEICAEFITHLKSEEHIKEVSQRASSSSAFVSLSCNLSVCVCVCAVV
;
A
#
# COMPACT_ATOMS: atom_id res chain seq x y z
N MET A 1 23.34 5.49 6.94
CA MET A 1 23.59 5.82 5.52
C MET A 1 22.30 5.48 4.80
N VAL A 2 21.46 6.47 4.53
CA VAL A 2 20.19 6.26 3.82
C VAL A 2 20.56 6.07 2.36
N LEU A 3 20.42 4.85 1.84
CA LEU A 3 20.51 4.63 0.40
C LEU A 3 19.34 5.40 -0.21
N THR A 4 19.61 6.45 -0.98
CA THR A 4 18.61 7.10 -1.81
C THR A 4 18.24 6.11 -2.90
N PHE A 5 17.19 5.33 -2.65
CA PHE A 5 16.69 4.33 -3.60
C PHE A 5 15.81 5.05 -4.63
N ASP A 6 16.04 4.77 -5.91
CA ASP A 6 15.26 5.33 -7.01
C ASP A 6 13.82 4.79 -6.95
N PRO A 7 12.80 5.63 -6.68
CA PRO A 7 11.40 5.20 -6.56
C PRO A 7 10.91 4.45 -7.81
N ARG A 8 11.43 4.81 -8.99
CA ARG A 8 11.04 4.21 -10.27
C ARG A 8 11.41 2.74 -10.39
N ARG A 9 12.36 2.27 -9.57
CA ARG A 9 12.83 0.88 -9.56
C ARG A 9 12.10 0.01 -8.54
N VAL A 10 11.35 0.62 -7.62
CA VAL A 10 10.68 -0.07 -6.53
C VAL A 10 9.68 -1.09 -7.06
N ARG A 11 8.85 -0.70 -8.05
CA ARG A 11 7.85 -1.59 -8.67
C ARG A 11 8.48 -2.88 -9.20
N GLY A 12 9.49 -2.77 -10.05
CA GLY A 12 10.16 -3.92 -10.65
C GLY A 12 10.83 -4.83 -9.61
N CYS A 13 11.37 -4.26 -8.53
CA CYS A 13 11.93 -5.05 -7.43
C CYS A 13 10.86 -5.87 -6.70
N ILE A 14 9.71 -5.25 -6.43
CA ILE A 14 8.58 -5.90 -5.74
C ILE A 14 7.98 -7.00 -6.62
N GLU A 15 7.69 -6.71 -7.89
CA GLU A 15 7.17 -7.70 -8.84
C GLU A 15 8.11 -8.91 -8.95
N SER A 16 9.41 -8.66 -9.03
CA SER A 16 10.41 -9.73 -9.10
C SER A 16 10.44 -10.59 -7.85
N ALA A 17 10.34 -9.97 -6.67
CA ALA A 17 10.25 -10.71 -5.41
C ALA A 17 8.98 -11.57 -5.36
N VAL A 18 7.86 -10.99 -5.79
CA VAL A 18 6.57 -11.68 -5.89
C VAL A 18 6.64 -12.86 -6.86
N HIS A 19 7.14 -12.67 -8.08
CA HIS A 19 7.23 -13.75 -9.08
C HIS A 19 8.17 -14.88 -8.63
N LYS A 20 9.30 -14.55 -7.97
CA LYS A 20 10.19 -15.54 -7.36
C LYS A 20 9.46 -16.36 -6.29
N GLN A 21 8.67 -15.70 -5.45
CA GLN A 21 7.92 -16.36 -4.38
C GLN A 21 6.79 -17.24 -4.91
N MET A 22 6.10 -16.80 -5.97
CA MET A 22 5.00 -17.55 -6.58
C MET A 22 5.48 -18.65 -7.54
N GLY A 23 6.76 -18.62 -7.93
CA GLY A 23 7.36 -19.57 -8.88
C GLY A 23 6.88 -19.40 -10.34
N HIS A 24 6.09 -18.36 -10.62
CA HIS A 24 5.58 -18.02 -11.94
C HIS A 24 5.33 -16.51 -12.05
N ARG A 25 5.26 -16.00 -13.28
CA ARG A 25 4.86 -14.61 -13.55
C ARG A 25 3.35 -14.49 -13.51
N SER A 26 2.87 -13.52 -12.75
CA SER A 26 1.46 -13.17 -12.59
C SER A 26 1.29 -11.66 -12.74
N LYS A 27 0.05 -11.22 -13.03
CA LYS A 27 -0.29 -9.80 -12.92
C LYS A 27 -0.13 -9.39 -11.45
N VAL A 28 0.47 -8.23 -11.22
CA VAL A 28 0.66 -7.66 -9.88
C VAL A 28 0.14 -6.24 -9.90
N VAL A 29 -0.88 -5.99 -9.09
CA VAL A 29 -1.40 -4.64 -8.84
C VAL A 29 -0.70 -4.11 -7.60
N ILE A 30 -0.15 -2.90 -7.65
CA ILE A 30 0.58 -2.30 -6.52
C ILE A 30 -0.03 -0.97 -6.15
N TYR A 31 -0.45 -0.85 -4.89
CA TYR A 31 -0.97 0.39 -4.31
C TYR A 31 0.10 1.05 -3.43
N ALA A 32 0.12 2.37 -3.30
CA ALA A 32 0.88 3.08 -2.28
C ALA A 32 -0.09 3.96 -1.51
N MET A 33 -0.40 3.53 -0.28
CA MET A 33 -1.55 4.03 0.46
C MET A 33 -1.16 4.69 1.78
N GLY A 34 -1.57 5.94 1.99
CA GLY A 34 -1.39 6.62 3.28
C GLY A 34 -1.82 8.08 3.27
N ASN A 35 -1.30 8.88 4.21
CA ASN A 35 -1.46 10.33 4.15
C ASN A 35 -0.48 10.92 3.14
N LEU A 36 -0.99 11.28 1.96
CA LEU A 36 -0.18 11.75 0.83
C LEU A 36 -0.04 13.27 0.78
N GLU A 37 -0.74 14.02 1.65
CA GLU A 37 -0.65 15.48 1.75
C GLU A 37 0.76 15.95 2.16
N TYR A 38 1.49 15.10 2.88
CA TYR A 38 2.83 15.40 3.41
C TYR A 38 3.97 14.89 2.53
N ILE A 39 3.66 14.27 1.38
CA ILE A 39 4.66 13.76 0.45
C ILE A 39 4.93 14.82 -0.62
N SER A 40 6.20 15.00 -0.97
CA SER A 40 6.58 15.93 -2.04
C SER A 40 5.94 15.53 -3.36
N SER A 41 5.45 16.51 -4.12
CA SER A 41 4.86 16.32 -5.45
C SER A 41 5.76 15.50 -6.38
N ASP A 42 7.06 15.82 -6.45
CA ASP A 42 8.03 15.09 -7.27
C ASP A 42 8.07 13.59 -6.94
N LEU A 43 8.07 13.23 -5.66
CA LEU A 43 8.08 11.82 -5.23
C LEU A 43 6.76 11.11 -5.56
N LEU A 44 5.62 11.78 -5.41
CA LEU A 44 4.32 11.21 -5.81
C LEU A 44 4.29 10.94 -7.31
N GLU A 45 4.76 11.89 -8.12
CA GLU A 45 4.86 11.73 -9.57
C GLU A 45 5.80 10.57 -9.95
N GLU A 46 6.95 10.43 -9.29
CA GLU A 46 7.87 9.32 -9.55
C GLU A 46 7.29 7.94 -9.18
N ILE A 47 6.52 7.87 -8.09
CA ILE A 47 5.81 6.64 -7.70
C ILE A 47 4.70 6.34 -8.71
N ALA A 48 3.86 7.31 -9.06
CA ALA A 48 2.79 7.14 -10.04
C ALA A 48 3.34 6.76 -11.42
N TYR A 49 4.40 7.42 -11.88
CA TYR A 49 5.09 7.13 -13.14
C TYR A 49 5.65 5.72 -13.19
N SER A 50 6.02 5.16 -12.03
CA SER A 50 6.47 3.77 -11.97
C SER A 50 5.33 2.76 -12.23
N GLY A 51 4.07 3.19 -12.22
CA GLY A 51 2.89 2.32 -12.34
C GLY A 51 2.40 1.79 -10.99
N ILE A 52 2.65 2.54 -9.91
CA ILE A 52 2.10 2.27 -8.58
C ILE A 52 0.92 3.21 -8.36
N VAL A 53 -0.24 2.63 -8.00
CA VAL A 53 -1.47 3.39 -7.76
C VAL A 53 -1.37 4.14 -6.43
N LEU A 54 -1.45 5.46 -6.46
CA LEU A 54 -1.46 6.27 -5.24
C LEU A 54 -2.85 6.26 -4.59
N VAL A 55 -2.93 5.99 -3.29
CA VAL A 55 -4.20 6.02 -2.55
C VAL A 55 -4.05 6.94 -1.35
N HIS A 56 -4.71 8.10 -1.40
CA HIS A 56 -4.77 8.99 -0.24
C HIS A 56 -5.83 8.50 0.74
N ALA A 57 -5.35 7.90 1.82
CA ALA A 57 -6.15 7.24 2.84
C ALA A 57 -5.44 7.33 4.21
N PRO A 58 -5.71 8.38 5.00
CA PRO A 58 -4.94 8.68 6.20
C PRO A 58 -5.31 7.80 7.42
N CYS A 59 -6.36 6.98 7.36
CA CYS A 59 -6.89 6.24 8.51
C CYS A 59 -6.29 4.81 8.65
N GLY A 60 -5.17 4.54 7.98
CA GLY A 60 -4.35 3.35 8.19
C GLY A 60 -5.10 2.02 7.97
N GLY A 61 -5.14 1.17 9.00
CA GLY A 61 -5.67 -0.20 8.90
C GLY A 61 -7.14 -0.29 8.50
N ASN A 62 -7.96 0.72 8.85
CA ASN A 62 -9.37 0.76 8.46
C ASN A 62 -9.53 0.94 6.95
N ASP A 63 -8.79 1.89 6.40
CA ASP A 63 -8.83 2.16 4.96
C ASP A 63 -8.23 0.96 4.21
N PHE A 64 -7.14 0.37 4.72
CA PHE A 64 -6.57 -0.86 4.13
C PHE A 64 -7.57 -2.02 4.11
N ARG A 65 -8.34 -2.21 5.19
CA ARG A 65 -9.40 -3.23 5.23
C ARG A 65 -10.50 -2.92 4.21
N LYS A 66 -10.87 -1.65 4.02
CA LYS A 66 -11.81 -1.22 2.98
C LYS A 66 -11.29 -1.57 1.59
N LEU A 67 -10.03 -1.21 1.29
CA LEU A 67 -9.36 -1.51 0.03
C LEU A 67 -9.37 -3.01 -0.29
N LEU A 68 -8.98 -3.87 0.66
CA LEU A 68 -9.03 -5.33 0.47
C LEU A 68 -10.46 -5.84 0.23
N GLY A 69 -11.43 -5.27 0.94
CA GLY A 69 -12.84 -5.63 0.82
C GLY A 69 -13.44 -5.26 -0.54
N GLU A 70 -13.12 -4.08 -1.06
CA GLU A 70 -13.55 -3.62 -2.38
C GLU A 70 -12.88 -4.42 -3.50
N TRP A 71 -11.57 -4.64 -3.38
CA TRP A 71 -10.85 -5.48 -4.33
C TRP A 71 -11.46 -6.89 -4.41
N SER A 72 -11.79 -7.50 -3.26
CA SER A 72 -12.41 -8.82 -3.23
C SER A 72 -13.80 -8.87 -3.86
N GLN A 73 -14.55 -7.77 -3.81
CA GLN A 73 -15.88 -7.67 -4.41
C GLN A 73 -15.80 -7.49 -5.93
N LEU A 74 -14.82 -6.71 -6.40
CA LEU A 74 -14.57 -6.49 -7.83
C LEU A 74 -13.94 -7.70 -8.50
N ASN A 75 -13.25 -8.56 -7.73
CA ASN A 75 -12.53 -9.74 -8.24
C ASN A 75 -13.04 -11.06 -7.61
N PRO A 76 -14.35 -11.37 -7.70
CA PRO A 76 -14.96 -12.48 -6.96
C PRO A 76 -14.46 -13.87 -7.44
N SER A 77 -13.98 -13.94 -8.68
CA SER A 77 -13.48 -15.16 -9.32
C SER A 77 -11.96 -15.27 -9.31
N SER A 78 -11.24 -14.33 -8.66
CA SER A 78 -9.79 -14.40 -8.61
C SER A 78 -9.37 -15.70 -7.92
N PRO A 79 -8.49 -16.51 -8.55
CA PRO A 79 -7.90 -17.66 -7.88
C PRO A 79 -6.91 -17.22 -6.80
N ALA A 80 -6.55 -15.95 -6.79
CA ALA A 80 -5.42 -15.44 -6.08
C ALA A 80 -5.88 -14.43 -5.02
N TYR A 81 -5.61 -14.83 -3.77
CA TYR A 81 -5.92 -14.11 -2.55
C TYR A 81 -4.61 -13.85 -1.80
N THR A 82 -3.53 -13.56 -2.51
CA THR A 82 -2.24 -13.30 -1.87
C THR A 82 -1.91 -11.83 -1.91
N VAL A 83 -1.61 -11.25 -0.74
CA VAL A 83 -1.22 -9.85 -0.59
C VAL A 83 0.19 -9.78 -0.03
N MET A 84 1.12 -9.10 -0.70
CA MET A 84 2.32 -8.64 -0.02
C MET A 84 1.97 -7.34 0.70
N LEU A 85 2.14 -7.26 2.02
CA LEU A 85 1.99 -6.05 2.81
C LEU A 85 3.38 -5.52 3.18
N ILE A 86 3.72 -4.34 2.67
CA ILE A 86 4.94 -3.63 3.03
C ILE A 86 4.60 -2.53 4.01
N SER A 87 5.08 -2.61 5.26
CA SER A 87 4.78 -1.60 6.27
C SER A 87 5.76 -1.62 7.44
N CYS A 88 6.03 -0.46 8.02
CA CYS A 88 6.69 -0.33 9.31
C CYS A 88 5.70 -0.15 10.47
N ASN A 89 4.39 -0.12 10.19
CA ASN A 89 3.35 0.10 11.19
C ASN A 89 2.76 -1.24 11.66
N TYR A 90 2.98 -1.57 12.93
CA TYR A 90 2.51 -2.82 13.54
C TYR A 90 0.98 -2.94 13.57
N THR A 91 0.24 -1.83 13.49
CA THR A 91 -1.24 -1.89 13.44
C THR A 91 -1.76 -2.37 12.09
N MET A 92 -0.96 -2.25 11.03
CA MET A 92 -1.28 -2.78 9.70
C MET A 92 -1.04 -4.29 9.62
N VAL A 93 -0.10 -4.79 10.44
CA VAL A 93 0.24 -6.21 10.57
C VAL A 93 -0.66 -6.85 11.64
N ASP A 94 -1.96 -6.56 11.51
CA ASP A 94 -3.03 -7.13 12.32
C ASP A 94 -3.76 -8.19 11.47
N PRO A 95 -3.68 -9.49 11.82
CA PRO A 95 -4.33 -10.55 11.06
C PRO A 95 -5.86 -10.43 11.04
N TYR A 96 -6.47 -9.66 11.94
CA TYR A 96 -7.91 -9.41 11.93
C TYR A 96 -8.34 -8.52 10.75
N LEU A 97 -7.44 -7.71 10.18
CA LEU A 97 -7.72 -6.92 8.97
C LEU A 97 -7.94 -7.81 7.74
N PHE A 98 -7.33 -9.00 7.75
CA PHE A 98 -7.45 -10.01 6.68
C PHE A 98 -8.57 -11.02 6.96
N ARG A 99 -9.08 -11.13 8.19
CA ARG A 99 -10.12 -12.11 8.55
C ARG A 99 -11.42 -12.04 7.71
N PRO A 100 -11.97 -10.86 7.36
CA PRO A 100 -13.18 -10.82 6.54
C PRO A 100 -12.93 -11.28 5.10
N THR A 101 -11.67 -11.47 4.73
CA THR A 101 -11.24 -11.78 3.38
C THR A 101 -10.53 -13.15 3.37
N ARG A 102 -10.46 -13.83 2.23
CA ARG A 102 -9.79 -15.15 2.13
C ARG A 102 -8.28 -15.03 1.90
N PHE A 103 -7.69 -13.90 2.29
CA PHE A 103 -6.33 -13.57 1.88
C PHE A 103 -5.28 -14.20 2.79
N THR A 104 -4.24 -14.72 2.14
CA THR A 104 -2.94 -14.97 2.74
C THR A 104 -2.02 -13.79 2.44
N ALA A 105 -1.04 -13.55 3.30
CA ALA A 105 -0.17 -12.41 3.18
C ALA A 105 1.32 -12.74 3.33
N PHE A 106 2.16 -11.99 2.62
CA PHE A 106 3.57 -11.85 2.95
C PHE A 106 3.76 -10.54 3.68
N CYS A 107 4.53 -10.53 4.77
CA CYS A 107 4.87 -9.29 5.47
C CYS A 107 6.27 -8.82 5.05
N VAL A 108 6.40 -7.55 4.68
CA VAL A 108 7.69 -6.92 4.40
C VAL A 108 7.88 -5.75 5.35
N TYR A 109 9.01 -5.72 6.04
CA TYR A 109 9.32 -4.70 7.04
C TYR A 109 10.76 -4.20 6.91
N PRO A 110 11.05 -2.96 7.33
CA PRO A 110 12.43 -2.48 7.45
C PRO A 110 13.23 -3.34 8.42
N LYS A 111 14.52 -3.53 8.16
CA LYS A 111 15.43 -4.40 8.93
C LYS A 111 15.32 -4.26 10.46
N ASP A 112 15.16 -3.04 10.94
CA ASP A 112 15.13 -2.73 12.38
C ASP A 112 13.70 -2.54 12.93
N SER A 113 12.67 -2.97 12.19
CA SER A 113 11.26 -2.74 12.50
C SER A 113 10.39 -3.99 12.29
N ARG A 114 10.95 -5.18 12.53
CA ARG A 114 10.19 -6.43 12.47
C ARG A 114 8.98 -6.37 13.44
N PRO A 115 7.75 -6.57 12.95
CA PRO A 115 6.56 -6.56 13.81
C PRO A 115 6.56 -7.73 14.79
N VAL A 116 6.44 -7.44 16.09
CA VAL A 116 6.40 -8.46 17.15
C VAL A 116 5.11 -9.30 17.09
N THR A 117 4.04 -8.75 16.50
CA THR A 117 2.73 -9.41 16.35
C THR A 117 2.78 -10.71 15.55
N LEU A 118 3.79 -10.87 14.69
CA LEU A 118 3.99 -12.08 13.87
C LEU A 118 4.25 -13.32 14.73
N ASP A 119 4.97 -13.19 15.85
CA ASP A 119 5.30 -14.32 16.73
C ASP A 119 4.25 -14.54 17.83
N GLN A 120 3.55 -13.48 18.23
CA GLN A 120 2.72 -13.49 19.44
C GLN A 120 1.30 -14.01 19.23
N GLN A 121 0.84 -14.11 17.98
CA GLN A 121 -0.54 -14.49 17.67
C GLN A 121 -0.61 -15.75 16.79
N PRO A 122 -1.21 -16.86 17.26
CA PRO A 122 -1.41 -18.06 16.44
C PRO A 122 -2.24 -17.81 15.17
N VAL A 123 -3.07 -16.77 15.18
CA VAL A 123 -3.83 -16.34 13.99
C VAL A 123 -2.95 -15.62 12.97
N ALA A 124 -1.89 -14.91 13.40
CA ALA A 124 -0.95 -14.27 12.49
C ALA A 124 -0.24 -15.30 11.62
N GLN A 125 0.17 -16.44 12.18
CA GLN A 125 0.82 -17.54 11.44
C GLN A 125 -0.10 -18.21 10.39
N LYS A 126 -1.42 -18.03 10.46
CA LYS A 126 -2.36 -18.53 9.45
C LYS A 126 -2.55 -17.55 8.30
N VAL A 127 -2.40 -16.25 8.58
CA VAL A 127 -2.59 -15.18 7.60
C VAL A 127 -1.26 -14.90 6.90
N PHE A 128 -0.20 -14.64 7.68
CA PHE A 128 1.12 -14.32 7.18
C PHE A 128 1.92 -15.61 6.92
N VAL A 129 2.07 -15.94 5.65
CA VAL A 129 2.72 -17.18 5.18
C VAL A 129 4.22 -17.01 4.90
N GLY A 130 4.74 -15.79 5.03
CA GLY A 130 6.16 -15.51 4.91
C GLY A 130 6.50 -14.06 5.23
N GLU A 131 7.80 -13.81 5.40
CA GLU A 131 8.35 -12.53 5.82
C GLU A 131 9.56 -12.15 4.96
N PHE A 132 9.73 -10.85 4.70
CA PHE A 132 10.91 -10.29 4.03
C PHE A 132 11.40 -9.02 4.72
N VAL A 133 12.72 -8.83 4.69
CA VAL A 133 13.34 -7.55 5.05
C VAL A 133 13.37 -6.67 3.82
N TRP A 134 12.82 -5.46 3.92
CA TRP A 134 12.66 -4.51 2.81
C TRP A 134 13.96 -4.25 2.05
N GLU A 135 15.05 -3.95 2.76
CA GLU A 135 16.32 -3.59 2.15
C GLU A 135 16.93 -4.79 1.41
N THR A 136 16.80 -6.00 1.96
CA THR A 136 17.25 -7.23 1.30
C THR A 136 16.41 -7.49 0.05
N LEU A 137 15.09 -7.34 0.15
CA LEU A 137 14.16 -7.52 -0.97
C LEU A 137 14.51 -6.57 -2.13
N LEU A 138 14.80 -5.30 -1.85
CA LEU A 138 15.21 -4.36 -2.89
C LEU A 138 16.56 -4.72 -3.52
N ASN A 139 17.57 -5.02 -2.70
CA ASN A 139 18.93 -5.28 -3.19
C ASN A 139 19.00 -6.57 -4.01
N ASP A 140 18.32 -7.64 -3.59
CA ASP A 140 18.33 -8.94 -4.28
C ASP A 140 17.58 -8.92 -5.63
N ASN A 141 16.82 -7.85 -5.88
CA ASN A 141 16.00 -7.67 -7.08
C ASN A 141 16.37 -6.42 -7.88
N ILE A 142 17.49 -5.77 -7.54
CA ILE A 142 17.88 -4.49 -8.13
C ILE A 142 18.15 -4.59 -9.64
N THR A 143 18.59 -5.74 -10.15
CA THR A 143 18.93 -5.92 -11.58
C THR A 143 17.74 -6.23 -12.48
N CYS A 144 16.51 -6.23 -11.94
CA CYS A 144 15.34 -6.63 -12.72
C CYS A 144 14.87 -5.52 -13.68
N GLU A 145 14.52 -5.95 -14.89
CA GLU A 145 14.03 -5.09 -15.97
C GLU A 145 12.74 -4.37 -15.56
N MET A 146 12.56 -3.13 -16.02
CA MET A 146 11.29 -2.42 -15.88
C MET A 146 10.22 -3.19 -16.64
N MET A 147 9.27 -3.76 -15.91
CA MET A 147 8.09 -4.38 -16.50
C MET A 147 7.15 -3.29 -17.01
N THR A 148 6.47 -3.56 -18.12
CA THR A 148 5.46 -2.67 -18.69
C THR A 148 4.25 -2.61 -17.77
N VAL A 149 3.80 -1.40 -17.45
CA VAL A 149 2.57 -1.14 -16.68
C VAL A 149 1.38 -1.38 -17.61
N ASP A 150 0.34 -2.06 -17.13
CA ASP A 150 -0.95 -2.15 -17.85
C ASP A 150 -1.63 -0.77 -17.85
N GLU A 151 -2.15 -0.31 -18.98
CA GLU A 151 -2.76 1.02 -19.13
C GLU A 151 -4.14 1.17 -18.46
N ASP A 152 -4.71 0.09 -17.91
CA ASP A 152 -6.11 0.02 -17.45
C ASP A 152 -6.33 0.36 -15.96
N GLU A 153 -5.28 0.67 -15.18
CA GLU A 153 -5.40 0.95 -13.74
C GLU A 153 -5.40 2.46 -13.42
N PRO A 154 -6.29 2.96 -12.53
CA PRO A 154 -6.31 4.37 -12.17
C PRO A 154 -5.01 4.76 -11.49
N LEU A 155 -4.46 5.93 -11.82
CA LEU A 155 -3.16 6.36 -11.31
C LEU A 155 -3.23 6.85 -9.86
N CYS A 156 -4.31 7.54 -9.47
CA CYS A 156 -4.47 8.05 -8.11
C CYS A 156 -5.93 7.99 -7.62
N ILE A 157 -6.11 7.79 -6.31
CA ILE A 157 -7.40 7.66 -5.63
C ILE A 157 -7.38 8.51 -4.35
N CYS A 158 -8.46 9.26 -4.08
CA CYS A 158 -8.69 9.93 -2.81
C CYS A 158 -9.86 9.28 -2.07
N ASP A 159 -9.57 8.50 -1.02
CA ASP A 159 -10.61 7.85 -0.21
C ASP A 159 -11.45 8.84 0.61
N ILE A 160 -10.92 10.06 0.82
CA ILE A 160 -11.59 11.12 1.57
C ILE A 160 -12.72 11.73 0.76
N CYS A 161 -12.47 11.99 -0.52
CA CYS A 161 -13.43 12.62 -1.42
C CYS A 161 -14.20 11.61 -2.28
N ASP A 162 -13.81 10.33 -2.27
CA ASP A 162 -14.34 9.29 -3.16
C ASP A 162 -14.09 9.59 -4.65
N ASP A 163 -12.94 10.21 -4.92
CA ASP A 163 -12.51 10.66 -6.25
C ASP A 163 -11.38 9.78 -6.81
N THR A 164 -11.37 9.61 -8.14
CA THR A 164 -10.28 8.93 -8.88
C THR A 164 -9.70 9.86 -9.93
N PHE A 165 -8.40 9.74 -10.17
CA PHE A 165 -7.64 10.61 -11.06
C PHE A 165 -6.75 9.78 -11.99
N GLU A 166 -6.88 10.03 -13.29
CA GLU A 166 -5.99 9.49 -14.32
C GLU A 166 -4.70 10.31 -14.46
N ILE A 167 -4.64 11.52 -13.91
CA ILE A 167 -3.48 12.41 -14.01
C ILE A 167 -2.97 12.75 -12.62
N CYS A 168 -1.73 12.36 -12.31
CA CYS A 168 -1.13 12.60 -10.99
C CYS A 168 -1.06 14.09 -10.61
N ALA A 169 -0.81 14.97 -11.59
CA ALA A 169 -0.80 16.42 -11.36
C ALA A 169 -2.17 16.96 -10.91
N GLU A 170 -3.27 16.42 -11.44
CA GLU A 170 -4.64 16.78 -11.02
C GLU A 170 -4.90 16.30 -9.60
N PHE A 171 -4.49 15.08 -9.28
CA PHE A 171 -4.55 14.54 -7.92
C PHE A 171 -3.76 15.39 -6.91
N ILE A 172 -2.53 15.79 -7.24
CA ILE A 172 -1.70 16.65 -6.40
C ILE A 172 -2.37 18.02 -6.19
N THR A 173 -3.02 18.54 -7.23
CA THR A 173 -3.79 19.79 -7.14
C THR A 173 -5.01 19.62 -6.24
N HIS A 174 -5.71 18.49 -6.35
CA HIS A 174 -6.83 18.11 -5.50
C HIS A 174 -6.44 18.02 -4.02
N LEU A 175 -5.34 17.33 -3.68
CA LEU A 175 -4.87 17.22 -2.29
C LEU A 175 -4.60 18.59 -1.63
N LYS A 176 -4.37 19.63 -2.43
CA LYS A 176 -4.12 21.00 -1.97
C LYS A 176 -5.36 21.90 -2.05
N SER A 177 -6.48 21.39 -2.54
CA SER A 177 -7.70 22.18 -2.77
C SER A 177 -8.46 22.46 -1.48
N GLU A 178 -9.22 23.55 -1.46
CA GLU A 178 -10.06 23.87 -0.30
C GLU A 178 -11.16 22.84 -0.09
N GLU A 179 -11.68 22.24 -1.17
CA GLU A 179 -12.70 21.20 -1.12
C GLU A 179 -12.18 19.99 -0.34
N HIS A 180 -10.99 19.50 -0.68
CA HIS A 180 -10.35 18.40 0.03
C HIS A 180 -10.13 18.73 1.50
N ILE A 181 -9.58 19.91 1.81
CA ILE A 181 -9.34 20.36 3.19
C ILE A 181 -10.65 20.40 4.01
N LYS A 182 -11.76 20.81 3.39
CA LYS A 182 -13.09 20.82 4.02
C LYS A 182 -13.57 19.40 4.32
N GLU A 183 -13.42 18.46 3.38
CA GLU A 183 -13.80 17.05 3.58
C GLU A 183 -12.98 16.37 4.67
N VAL A 184 -11.66 16.58 4.68
CA VAL A 184 -10.76 16.12 5.77
C VAL A 184 -11.26 16.61 7.13
N SER A 185 -11.58 17.91 7.22
CA SER A 185 -12.05 18.55 8.45
C SER A 185 -13.40 17.99 8.91
N GLN A 186 -14.32 17.74 7.98
CA GLN A 186 -15.63 17.14 8.27
C GLN A 186 -15.49 15.72 8.81
N ARG A 187 -14.67 14.87 8.18
CA ARG A 187 -14.41 13.49 8.64
C ARG A 187 -13.73 13.43 10.01
N ALA A 188 -12.84 14.39 10.31
CA ALA A 188 -12.21 14.51 11.62
C ALA A 188 -13.21 14.93 12.72
N SER A 189 -14.26 15.68 12.37
CA SER A 189 -15.30 16.13 13.32
C SER A 189 -16.41 15.09 13.57
N SER A 190 -16.67 14.20 12.62
CA SER A 190 -17.69 13.16 12.71
C SER A 190 -17.19 11.85 13.34
N SER A 191 -15.87 11.62 13.31
CA SER A 191 -15.22 10.48 13.95
C SER A 191 -14.88 10.86 15.39
N SER A 192 -15.35 10.10 16.40
CA SER A 192 -15.00 10.33 17.81
C SER A 192 -13.50 10.59 17.96
N ALA A 193 -13.11 11.57 18.80
CA ALA A 193 -11.79 12.18 18.97
C ALA A 193 -10.54 11.26 19.08
N PHE A 194 -10.73 9.94 19.04
CA PHE A 194 -9.69 8.92 18.95
C PHE A 194 -9.09 8.76 17.54
N VAL A 195 -9.81 9.06 16.45
CA VAL A 195 -9.32 8.88 15.06
C VAL A 195 -8.31 9.98 14.67
N SER A 196 -8.48 11.21 15.16
CA SER A 196 -7.66 12.37 14.77
C SER A 196 -6.20 12.34 15.24
N LEU A 197 -5.85 11.60 16.31
CA LEU A 197 -4.45 11.49 16.73
C LEU A 197 -3.65 10.46 15.93
N SER A 198 -4.29 9.44 15.35
CA SER A 198 -3.62 8.41 14.53
C SER A 198 -3.31 8.86 13.10
N CYS A 199 -4.05 9.83 12.55
CA CYS A 199 -3.91 10.26 11.15
C CYS A 199 -2.67 11.14 10.87
N ASN A 200 -1.97 11.60 11.92
CA ASN A 200 -0.95 12.65 11.81
C ASN A 200 0.50 12.17 11.66
N LEU A 201 0.80 10.86 11.71
CA LEU A 201 2.20 10.44 11.89
C LEU A 201 2.68 9.15 11.22
N SER A 202 1.97 8.59 10.23
CA SER A 202 2.59 7.51 9.45
C SER A 202 2.29 7.62 7.97
N VAL A 203 3.30 8.03 7.21
CA VAL A 203 3.45 7.60 5.82
C VAL A 203 3.70 6.10 5.87
N CYS A 204 2.65 5.30 5.88
CA CYS A 204 2.78 3.90 5.54
C CYS A 204 2.80 3.86 4.02
N VAL A 205 3.85 3.35 3.40
CA VAL A 205 3.76 2.98 1.99
C VAL A 205 3.24 1.56 1.98
N CYS A 206 1.91 1.37 2.03
CA CYS A 206 1.34 0.04 1.93
C CYS A 206 1.36 -0.39 0.46
N VAL A 207 2.48 -0.95 0.02
CA VAL A 207 2.51 -1.76 -1.21
C VAL A 207 1.66 -2.98 -0.94
N CYS A 208 0.47 -3.00 -1.54
CA CYS A 208 -0.38 -4.18 -1.60
C CYS A 208 -0.17 -4.77 -2.98
N ALA A 209 0.75 -5.74 -3.09
CA ALA A 209 0.86 -6.54 -4.30
C ALA A 209 -0.25 -7.59 -4.25
N VAL A 210 -1.37 -7.35 -4.93
CA VAL A 210 -2.38 -8.39 -5.09
C VAL A 210 -1.99 -9.22 -6.31
N VAL A 211 -1.63 -10.46 -6.03
CA VAL A 211 -1.36 -11.51 -7.03
C VAL A 211 -2.63 -12.28 -7.28
#